data_AF-A0A0B1TTF5-F1
#
_entry.id   AF-A0A0B1TTF5-F1
#
_cell.length_a   1.000
_cell.length_b   1.000
_cell.length_c   1.000
_cell.angle_alpha   90.00
_cell.angle_beta   90.00
_cell.angle_gamma   90.00
#
_symmetry.space_group_name_H-M   'P 1'
#
loop_
_entity.id
_entity.type
_entity.pdbx_description
1 polymer ?
#
loop_
_entity_poly.entity_id
_entity_poly.type
_entity_poly.pdbx_seq_one_letter_code
_entity_poly.pdbx_strand_id
1 'polypeptide(L)'
;MFSYDSPNTLSDRQTMVHLFEWKWSDIAAECENFLQYYGYGAVQVSPPNEHITLNLFGDMPWWVRYQPVSYKLISRSGNEEQFKDMVDRCNKVGVR
;
A
#
# COMPACT_ATOMS: atom_id res chain seq x y z
N MET A 1 8.89 -7.74 -24.20
CA MET A 1 8.43 -7.44 -22.83
C MET A 1 7.98 -8.75 -22.23
N PHE A 2 8.67 -9.22 -21.20
CA PHE A 2 8.28 -10.46 -20.54
C PHE A 2 7.04 -10.22 -19.67
N SER A 3 6.32 -11.27 -19.27
CA SER A 3 5.11 -11.11 -18.45
C SER A 3 5.36 -10.39 -17.13
N TYR A 4 6.59 -10.50 -16.58
CA TYR A 4 7.00 -9.83 -15.34
C TYR A 4 7.26 -8.33 -15.50
N ASP A 5 7.40 -7.82 -16.73
CA ASP A 5 7.56 -6.38 -16.99
C ASP A 5 6.19 -5.66 -17.04
N SER A 6 5.09 -6.41 -17.19
CA SER A 6 3.74 -5.85 -17.28
C SER A 6 3.28 -5.30 -15.92
N PRO A 7 2.87 -4.02 -15.83
CA PRO A 7 2.39 -3.43 -14.58
C PRO A 7 1.00 -3.94 -14.17
N ASN A 8 0.29 -4.63 -15.06
CA ASN A 8 -1.05 -5.19 -14.84
C ASN A 8 -2.12 -4.16 -14.45
N THR A 9 -1.90 -2.88 -14.77
CA THR A 9 -2.88 -1.80 -14.65
C THR A 9 -3.83 -1.79 -15.85
N LEU A 10 -4.92 -1.02 -15.77
CA LEU A 10 -5.79 -0.78 -16.91
C LEU A 10 -5.07 0.01 -18.00
N SER A 11 -5.46 -0.19 -19.27
CA SER A 11 -4.75 0.41 -20.42
C SER A 11 -4.71 1.93 -20.42
N ASP A 12 -5.71 2.57 -19.80
CA ASP A 12 -5.86 4.02 -19.66
C ASP A 12 -5.23 4.58 -18.36
N ARG A 13 -4.57 3.75 -17.55
CA ARG A 13 -4.02 4.12 -16.24
C ARG A 13 -2.56 3.66 -16.09
N GLN A 14 -1.62 4.54 -16.43
CA GLN A 14 -0.19 4.21 -16.49
C GLN A 14 0.63 4.69 -15.27
N THR A 15 0.05 5.56 -14.43
CA THR A 15 0.77 6.16 -13.30
C THR A 15 0.59 5.34 -12.02
N MET A 16 1.70 5.05 -11.33
CA MET A 16 1.69 4.51 -9.97
C MET A 16 2.06 5.62 -8.98
N VAL A 17 1.41 5.64 -7.81
CA VAL A 17 1.72 6.57 -6.71
C VAL A 17 2.29 5.82 -5.51
N HIS A 18 3.26 6.41 -4.83
CA HIS A 18 3.77 5.89 -3.56
C HIS A 18 3.11 6.65 -2.40
N LEU A 19 2.13 6.02 -1.74
CA LEU A 19 1.47 6.57 -0.56
C LEU A 19 2.25 6.22 0.71
N PHE A 20 3.38 6.90 0.86
CA PHE A 20 4.39 6.61 1.87
C PHE A 20 3.84 6.76 3.30
N GLU A 21 3.91 5.66 4.07
CA GLU A 21 3.46 5.55 5.48
C GLU A 21 1.95 5.69 5.71
N TRP A 22 1.13 5.60 4.67
CA TRP A 22 -0.33 5.63 4.81
C TRP A 22 -0.87 4.35 5.45
N LYS A 23 -2.00 4.46 6.16
CA LYS A 23 -2.75 3.31 6.69
C LYS A 23 -3.58 2.66 5.60
N TRP A 24 -3.86 1.37 5.76
CA TRP A 24 -4.65 0.61 4.78
C TRP A 24 -6.05 1.20 4.55
N SER A 25 -6.72 1.65 5.62
CA SER A 25 -8.03 2.30 5.53
C SER A 25 -8.01 3.58 4.70
N ASP A 26 -6.94 4.36 4.82
CA ASP A 26 -6.80 5.64 4.15
C ASP A 26 -6.50 5.44 2.66
N ILE A 27 -5.66 4.46 2.33
CA ILE A 27 -5.40 4.05 0.94
C ILE A 27 -6.68 3.52 0.29
N ALA A 28 -7.47 2.70 0.98
CA ALA A 28 -8.73 2.17 0.47
C ALA A 28 -9.71 3.30 0.13
N ALA A 29 -9.83 4.31 1.01
CA ALA A 29 -10.63 5.50 0.76
C ALA A 29 -10.07 6.35 -0.38
N GLU A 30 -8.75 6.49 -0.48
CA GLU A 30 -8.09 7.27 -1.55
C GLU A 30 -8.28 6.63 -2.94
N CYS A 31 -8.24 5.29 -3.01
CA CYS A 31 -8.59 4.54 -4.22
C CYS A 31 -9.99 4.89 -4.73
N GLU A 32 -10.98 4.92 -3.83
CA GLU A 32 -12.39 5.14 -4.15
C GLU A 32 -12.75 6.62 -4.35
N ASN A 33 -12.15 7.52 -3.59
CA ASN A 33 -12.55 8.93 -3.57
C ASN A 33 -11.73 9.80 -4.52
N PHE A 34 -10.52 9.36 -4.91
CA PHE A 34 -9.61 10.16 -5.71
C PHE A 34 -9.00 9.35 -6.87
N LEU A 35 -8.15 8.36 -6.59
CA LEU A 35 -7.26 7.75 -7.58
C LEU A 35 -8.00 7.20 -8.81
N GLN A 36 -9.15 6.57 -8.61
CA GLN A 36 -9.94 6.04 -9.72
C GLN A 36 -10.42 7.12 -10.71
N TYR A 37 -10.68 8.35 -10.24
CA TYR A 37 -11.19 9.44 -11.06
C TYR A 37 -10.09 10.20 -11.79
N TYR A 38 -8.85 10.09 -11.32
CA TYR A 38 -7.69 10.82 -11.86
C TYR A 38 -6.70 9.93 -12.64
N GLY A 39 -7.09 8.71 -12.99
CA GLY A 39 -6.34 7.86 -13.92
C GLY A 39 -5.09 7.18 -13.31
N TYR A 40 -5.02 7.06 -11.98
CA TYR A 40 -3.95 6.31 -11.32
C TYR A 40 -4.18 4.81 -11.47
N GLY A 41 -3.14 4.09 -11.89
CA GLY A 41 -3.19 2.66 -12.17
C GLY A 41 -2.85 1.80 -10.96
N ALA A 42 -1.97 2.28 -10.07
CA ALA A 42 -1.49 1.50 -8.94
C ALA A 42 -1.05 2.34 -7.73
N VAL A 43 -1.00 1.71 -6.57
CA VAL A 43 -0.41 2.24 -5.34
C VAL A 43 0.75 1.36 -4.90
N GLN A 44 1.93 1.96 -4.72
CA GLN A 44 3.00 1.35 -3.95
C GLN A 44 2.76 1.64 -2.46
N VAL A 45 2.68 0.57 -1.66
CA VAL A 45 2.53 0.63 -0.20
C VAL A 45 3.87 0.55 0.52
N SER A 46 3.95 1.10 1.72
CA SER A 46 5.04 0.81 2.65
C SER A 46 5.03 -0.68 3.09
N PRO A 47 6.15 -1.25 3.57
CA PRO A 47 6.25 -2.69 3.88
C PRO A 47 5.13 -3.19 4.82
N PRO A 48 4.29 -4.16 4.38
CA PRO A 48 3.11 -4.58 5.14
C PRO A 48 3.39 -5.64 6.20
N ASN A 49 4.57 -6.26 6.14
CA ASN A 49 4.97 -7.32 7.07
C ASN A 49 5.38 -6.77 8.44
N GLU A 50 5.40 -7.66 9.44
CA GLU A 50 5.87 -7.37 10.79
C GLU A 50 7.32 -6.89 10.77
N HIS A 51 7.55 -5.78 11.48
CA HIS A 51 8.82 -5.10 11.58
C HIS A 51 9.11 -4.74 13.03
N ILE A 52 10.36 -4.35 13.31
CA ILE A 52 10.73 -3.93 14.67
C ILE A 52 9.88 -2.74 15.12
N THR A 53 9.64 -2.65 16.43
CA THR A 53 9.05 -1.48 17.06
C THR A 53 10.14 -0.78 17.85
N LEU A 54 10.40 0.48 17.50
CA LEU A 54 11.38 1.33 18.17
C LEU A 54 10.75 2.70 18.41
N ASN A 55 10.94 3.24 19.61
CA ASN A 55 10.59 4.61 19.94
C ASN A 55 11.89 5.38 20.17
N LEU A 56 12.16 6.38 19.34
CA LEU A 56 13.26 7.32 19.49
C LEU A 56 12.66 8.71 19.69
N PHE A 57 12.97 9.34 20.84
CA PHE A 57 12.52 10.70 21.15
C PHE A 57 11.00 10.91 21.07
N GLY A 58 10.20 9.89 21.35
CA GLY A 58 8.74 9.97 21.33
C GLY A 58 8.10 9.63 19.99
N ASP A 59 8.87 9.31 18.95
CA ASP A 59 8.36 8.92 17.63
C ASP A 59 8.96 7.60 17.14
N MET A 60 8.26 6.96 16.21
CA MET A 60 8.72 5.78 15.49
C MET A 60 9.29 6.20 14.14
N PRO A 61 10.60 6.06 13.89
CA PRO A 61 11.21 6.41 12.61
C PRO A 61 10.64 5.57 11.46
N TRP A 62 10.52 6.15 10.26
CA TRP A 62 9.99 5.45 9.07
C TRP A 62 10.81 4.20 8.69
N TRP A 63 12.12 4.24 8.90
CA TRP A 63 13.03 3.18 8.45
C TRP A 63 12.86 1.87 9.25
N VAL A 64 12.13 1.87 10.37
CA VAL A 64 11.86 0.65 11.14
C VAL A 64 11.15 -0.41 10.29
N ARG A 65 10.32 0.01 9.32
CA ARG A 65 9.59 -0.89 8.41
C ARG A 65 10.49 -1.72 7.50
N TYR A 66 11.75 -1.32 7.36
CA TYR A 66 12.76 -2.02 6.56
C TYR A 66 13.64 -2.95 7.42
N GLN A 67 13.25 -3.21 8.66
CA GLN A 67 13.85 -4.22 9.54
C GLN A 67 12.80 -5.30 9.87
N PRO A 68 12.59 -6.28 8.97
CA PRO A 68 11.57 -7.33 9.14
C PRO A 68 11.81 -8.19 10.36
N VAL A 69 10.73 -8.58 11.04
CA VAL A 69 10.72 -9.55 12.14
C VAL A 69 10.10 -10.87 11.68
N SER A 70 8.99 -10.78 10.93
CA SER A 70 8.33 -11.93 10.33
C SER A 70 7.57 -11.53 9.06
N TYR A 71 6.97 -12.50 8.38
CA TYR A 71 6.11 -12.27 7.21
C TYR A 71 4.62 -12.10 7.55
N LYS A 72 4.25 -12.01 8.84
CA LYS A 72 2.88 -11.73 9.23
C LYS A 72 2.46 -10.35 8.71
N LEU A 73 1.24 -10.21 8.19
CA LEU A 73 0.69 -8.95 7.70
C LEU A 73 0.17 -8.10 8.86
N ILE A 74 1.08 -7.62 9.69
CA ILE A 74 0.80 -6.72 10.79
C ILE A 74 1.89 -5.66 10.84
N SER A 75 1.53 -4.39 10.63
CA SER A 75 2.48 -3.28 10.57
C SER A 75 1.89 -2.01 11.18
N ARG A 76 2.68 -0.93 11.21
CA ARG A 76 2.19 0.40 11.59
C ARG A 76 0.95 0.86 10.79
N SER A 77 0.78 0.37 9.56
CA SER A 77 -0.36 0.74 8.69
C SER A 77 -1.66 0.00 9.01
N GLY A 78 -1.61 -1.11 9.76
CA GLY A 78 -2.78 -1.94 10.09
C GLY A 78 -2.50 -3.44 10.11
N ASN A 79 -3.57 -4.22 10.34
CA ASN A 79 -3.54 -5.69 10.36
C ASN A 79 -3.89 -6.32 8.99
N GLU A 80 -3.91 -7.65 8.95
CA GLU A 80 -4.14 -8.43 7.74
C GLU A 80 -5.54 -8.22 7.15
N GLU A 81 -6.57 -8.13 7.99
CA GLU A 81 -7.95 -7.89 7.56
C GLU A 81 -8.08 -6.53 6.87
N GLN A 82 -7.46 -5.50 7.43
CA GLN A 82 -7.44 -4.16 6.86
C GLN A 82 -6.63 -4.10 5.56
N PHE A 83 -5.52 -4.83 5.49
CA PHE A 83 -4.73 -4.93 4.26
C PHE A 83 -5.54 -5.59 3.14
N LYS A 84 -6.26 -6.68 3.46
CA LYS A 84 -7.15 -7.36 2.52
C LYS A 84 -8.30 -6.45 2.05
N ASP A 85 -8.97 -5.74 2.97
CA ASP A 85 -10.03 -4.80 2.62
C ASP A 85 -9.55 -3.72 1.64
N MET A 86 -8.36 -3.15 1.90
CA MET A 86 -7.73 -2.18 1.00
C MET A 86 -7.48 -2.78 -0.40
N VAL A 87 -6.89 -3.97 -0.47
CA VAL A 87 -6.63 -4.66 -1.75
C VAL A 87 -7.94 -4.91 -2.51
N ASP A 88 -8.97 -5.42 -1.83
CA ASP A 88 -10.26 -5.74 -2.45
C ASP A 88 -10.96 -4.48 -2.99
N ARG A 89 -10.96 -3.40 -2.21
CA ARG A 89 -11.60 -2.12 -2.59
C ARG A 89 -10.85 -1.40 -3.70
N CYS A 90 -9.53 -1.30 -3.63
CA CYS A 90 -8.72 -0.70 -4.70
C CYS A 90 -8.86 -1.48 -6.01
N ASN A 91 -8.78 -2.82 -5.97
CA ASN A 91 -8.95 -3.63 -7.18
C ASN A 91 -10.34 -3.50 -7.80
N LYS A 92 -11.40 -3.38 -6.98
CA LYS A 92 -12.78 -3.19 -7.45
C LYS A 92 -12.96 -1.91 -8.27
N VAL A 93 -12.16 -0.88 -8.00
CA VAL A 93 -12.17 0.40 -8.74
C VAL A 93 -11.04 0.51 -9.77
N GLY A 94 -10.34 -0.59 -10.05
CA GLY A 94 -9.30 -0.65 -11.09
C GLY A 94 -7.98 0.03 -10.71
N VAL A 95 -7.66 0.12 -9.41
CA VAL A 95 -6.38 0.57 -8.89
C VAL A 95 -5.64 -0.64 -8.30
N ARG A 96 -4.41 -0.90 -8.77
CA ARG A 96 -3.57 -2.03 -8.33
C ARG A 96 -2.80 -1.75 -7.06
#